data_AF-A0A7G2K1K9-F1
#
_entry.id   AF-A0A7G2K1K9-F1
#
_cell.length_a   1.000
_cell.length_b   1.000
_cell.length_c   1.000
_cell.angle_alpha   90.00
_cell.angle_beta   90.00
_cell.angle_gamma   90.00
#
_symmetry.space_group_name_H-M   'P 1'
#
loop_
_entity.id
_entity.type
_entity.pdbx_description
1 polymer ?
#
loop_
_entity_poly.entity_id
_entity_poly.type
_entity_poly.pdbx_seq_one_letter_code
_entity_poly.pdbx_strand_id
1 'polypeptide(L)'
;MTLRFRDNENADMPFAQLCFTPELEALLDLESAAIKRSPSENECVFIQEAIPDGKAVFNTGQQRLEFTIAQALTINRPRDYIAPSRWQTGDVAAFADYNINHSRYANQGSQSSQMFLNLRTGVNLGNWAFRHFGSKSWSQSEGQSYNTPYQTYETYVQRDFAPIRGLVTLGDFYTSGQVVEGFALRGIDISSDDRMLSPSQLGFAPRVQGIANSNAVVSIYQNGNIIYQTNVTPGPFVIDDLYSSGYNGDLTVEIVPQKPSTRNVRLIQVKQLTKAGIQRGNVIATSKKALPKKR
;
A
#
# COMPACT_ATOMS: atom_id res chain seq x y z
N MET A 1 -10.94 -7.01 -27.64
CA MET A 1 -10.49 -5.63 -27.90
C MET A 1 -10.28 -5.48 -29.39
N THR A 2 -10.75 -4.38 -29.98
CA THR A 2 -10.61 -4.10 -31.42
C THR A 2 -9.73 -2.88 -31.60
N LEU A 3 -8.59 -3.02 -32.27
CA LEU A 3 -7.72 -1.89 -32.60
C LEU A 3 -8.28 -1.17 -33.84
N ARG A 4 -8.39 0.15 -33.77
CA ARG A 4 -8.83 0.99 -34.90
C ARG A 4 -7.62 1.69 -35.50
N PHE A 5 -7.49 1.60 -36.82
CA PHE A 5 -6.50 2.35 -37.58
C PHE A 5 -7.22 3.25 -38.55
N ARG A 6 -6.68 4.45 -38.78
CA ARG A 6 -7.16 5.38 -39.79
C ARG A 6 -6.00 5.84 -40.63
N ASP A 7 -6.26 6.04 -41.92
CA ASP A 7 -5.25 6.53 -42.83
C ASP A 7 -4.87 7.96 -42.47
N ASN A 8 -3.57 8.24 -42.50
CA ASN A 8 -3.07 9.61 -42.38
C ASN A 8 -2.73 10.13 -43.78
N GLU A 9 -3.38 11.23 -44.17
CA GLU A 9 -3.15 11.88 -45.46
C GLU A 9 -1.79 12.62 -45.52
N ASN A 10 -1.07 12.72 -44.39
CA ASN A 10 0.27 13.31 -44.34
C ASN A 10 1.36 12.32 -44.77
N ALA A 11 2.12 12.68 -45.80
CA ALA A 11 3.14 11.84 -46.45
C ALA A 11 4.35 11.46 -45.57
N ASP A 12 4.56 12.13 -44.43
CA ASP A 12 5.71 11.93 -43.54
C ASP A 12 5.49 10.85 -42.45
N MET A 13 4.31 10.23 -42.41
CA MET A 13 3.96 9.22 -41.41
C MET A 13 3.41 7.93 -42.05
N PRO A 14 3.43 6.77 -41.35
CA PRO A 14 2.90 5.53 -41.89
C PRO A 14 1.45 5.67 -42.34
N PHE A 15 1.12 5.05 -43.49
CA PHE A 15 -0.16 5.17 -44.18
C PHE A 15 -1.37 4.96 -43.26
N ALA A 16 -1.28 4.03 -42.32
CA ALA A 16 -2.31 3.78 -41.31
C ALA A 16 -1.76 4.03 -39.89
N GLN A 17 -2.45 4.87 -39.12
CA GLN A 17 -2.10 5.20 -37.74
C GLN A 17 -3.11 4.64 -36.75
N LEU A 18 -2.62 4.24 -35.58
CA LEU A 18 -3.44 3.71 -34.50
C LEU A 18 -4.25 4.84 -33.84
N CYS A 19 -5.56 4.65 -33.74
CA CYS A 19 -6.43 5.51 -32.97
C CYS A 19 -6.30 5.17 -31.47
N PHE A 20 -6.17 6.19 -30.62
CA PHE A 20 -6.21 6.06 -29.18
C PHE A 20 -7.66 5.99 -28.71
N THR A 21 -8.04 4.85 -28.13
CA THR A 21 -9.40 4.59 -27.62
C THR A 21 -9.40 4.43 -26.10
N PRO A 22 -10.55 4.61 -25.42
CA PRO A 22 -10.65 4.42 -23.97
C PRO A 22 -10.24 3.00 -23.52
N GLU A 23 -10.50 1.98 -24.33
CA GLU A 23 -10.07 0.62 -24.02
C GLU A 23 -8.55 0.44 -24.10
N LEU A 24 -7.89 1.15 -25.02
CA LEU A 24 -6.43 1.14 -25.12
C LEU A 24 -5.80 1.93 -23.96
N GLU A 25 -6.37 3.07 -23.56
CA GLU A 25 -5.95 3.82 -22.37
C GLU A 25 -5.97 2.94 -21.12
N ALA A 26 -7.07 2.21 -20.88
CA ALA A 26 -7.24 1.33 -19.73
C ALA A 26 -6.23 0.17 -19.68
N LEU A 27 -5.60 -0.19 -20.80
CA LEU A 27 -4.61 -1.26 -20.88
C LEU A 27 -3.17 -0.78 -20.72
N LEU A 28 -2.89 0.48 -21.04
CA LEU A 28 -1.54 1.04 -21.08
C LEU A 28 -1.06 1.55 -19.71
N ASP A 29 -1.91 1.53 -18.68
CA ASP A 29 -1.60 1.97 -17.31
C ASP A 29 -0.86 3.32 -17.32
N LEU A 30 -1.41 4.32 -18.01
CA LEU A 30 -0.74 5.60 -18.26
C LEU A 30 -0.90 6.56 -17.08
N GLU A 31 0.16 7.32 -16.78
CA GLU A 31 0.05 8.50 -15.92
C GLU A 31 -0.70 9.62 -16.66
N SER A 32 -1.46 10.43 -15.93
CA SER A 32 -2.23 11.54 -16.53
C SER A 32 -1.34 12.54 -17.28
N ALA A 33 -0.08 12.70 -16.86
CA ALA A 33 0.91 13.56 -17.51
C ALA A 33 1.32 13.08 -18.92
N ALA A 34 1.17 11.78 -19.20
CA ALA A 34 1.50 11.16 -20.49
C ALA A 34 0.48 11.50 -21.58
N ILE A 35 -0.77 11.75 -21.20
CA ILE A 35 -1.89 11.99 -22.12
C ILE A 35 -2.01 13.49 -22.37
N LYS A 36 -1.70 13.93 -23.60
CA LYS A 36 -1.87 15.32 -24.06
C LYS A 36 -3.23 15.55 -24.70
N ARG A 37 -3.81 14.50 -25.29
CA ARG A 37 -5.15 14.51 -25.88
C ARG A 37 -5.89 13.25 -25.47
N SER A 38 -7.00 13.42 -24.75
CA SER A 38 -7.83 12.32 -24.27
C SER A 38 -8.44 11.52 -25.42
N PRO A 39 -8.66 10.20 -25.24
CA PRO A 39 -9.28 9.39 -26.26
C PRO A 39 -10.76 9.76 -26.44
N SER A 40 -11.29 9.44 -27.62
CA SER A 40 -12.69 9.66 -27.97
C SER A 40 -13.25 8.43 -28.68
N GLU A 41 -14.51 8.08 -28.43
CA GLU A 41 -15.18 6.99 -29.14
C GLU A 41 -15.58 7.38 -30.57
N ASN A 42 -15.86 8.67 -30.77
CA ASN A 42 -16.42 9.21 -32.01
C ASN A 42 -15.37 9.83 -32.93
N GLU A 43 -14.21 10.21 -32.39
CA GLU A 43 -13.10 10.80 -33.15
C GLU A 43 -11.86 9.91 -33.02
N CYS A 44 -11.22 9.57 -34.14
CA CYS A 44 -9.92 8.93 -34.11
C CYS A 44 -8.86 9.96 -33.73
N VAL A 45 -8.49 9.98 -32.45
CA VAL A 45 -7.31 10.69 -31.96
C VAL A 45 -6.09 9.81 -32.24
N PHE A 46 -5.12 10.27 -33.02
CA PHE A 46 -3.94 9.46 -33.30
C PHE A 46 -3.09 9.29 -32.04
N ILE A 47 -2.55 8.09 -31.85
CA ILE A 47 -1.76 7.75 -30.65
C ILE A 47 -0.54 8.66 -30.47
N GLN A 48 0.09 9.10 -31.58
CA GLN A 48 1.21 10.05 -31.55
C GLN A 48 0.79 11.47 -31.09
N GLU A 49 -0.46 11.88 -31.33
CA GLU A 49 -0.97 13.16 -30.82
C GLU A 49 -1.38 13.04 -29.35
N ALA A 50 -1.97 11.91 -28.98
CA ALA A 50 -2.37 11.62 -27.62
C ALA A 50 -1.17 11.48 -26.67
N ILE A 51 -0.13 10.78 -27.12
CA ILE A 51 1.05 10.43 -26.32
C ILE A 51 2.31 10.70 -27.17
N PRO A 52 2.78 11.96 -27.24
CA PRO A 52 3.92 12.34 -28.10
C PRO A 52 5.24 11.63 -27.74
N ASP A 53 5.42 11.30 -26.47
CA ASP A 53 6.58 10.57 -25.96
C ASP A 53 6.45 9.04 -26.12
N GLY A 54 5.35 8.58 -26.73
CA GLY A 54 5.05 7.19 -27.01
C GLY A 54 5.27 6.83 -28.48
N LYS A 55 5.68 5.58 -28.73
CA LYS A 55 5.83 5.03 -30.08
C LYS A 55 5.00 3.76 -30.22
N ALA A 56 4.08 3.75 -31.18
CA ALA A 56 3.31 2.58 -31.55
C ALA A 56 3.75 2.08 -32.93
N VAL A 57 4.07 0.79 -33.04
CA VAL A 57 4.41 0.13 -34.31
C VAL A 57 3.59 -1.15 -34.42
N PHE A 58 2.79 -1.25 -35.47
CA PHE A 58 2.03 -2.47 -35.75
C PHE A 58 2.75 -3.32 -36.80
N ASN A 59 3.16 -4.52 -36.40
CA ASN A 59 3.73 -5.52 -37.30
C ASN A 59 2.61 -6.42 -37.82
N THR A 60 2.17 -6.19 -39.04
CA THR A 60 1.10 -6.95 -39.71
C THR A 60 1.47 -8.41 -39.92
N GLY A 61 2.74 -8.70 -40.25
CA GLY A 61 3.22 -10.07 -40.49
C GLY A 61 3.20 -10.96 -39.24
N GLN A 62 3.38 -10.35 -38.06
CA GLN A 62 3.32 -11.05 -36.77
C GLN A 62 2.01 -10.83 -36.01
N GLN A 63 1.09 -10.02 -36.57
CA GLN A 63 -0.13 -9.56 -35.89
C GLN A 63 0.14 -8.98 -34.50
N ARG A 64 1.25 -8.23 -34.37
CA ARG A 64 1.75 -7.73 -33.09
C ARG A 64 1.77 -6.21 -33.08
N LEU A 65 1.12 -5.61 -32.08
CA LEU A 65 1.28 -4.20 -31.75
C LEU A 65 2.40 -4.06 -30.72
N GLU A 66 3.44 -3.30 -31.07
CA GLU A 66 4.51 -2.92 -30.16
C GLU A 66 4.31 -1.47 -29.73
N PHE A 67 4.14 -1.27 -28.43
CA PHE A 67 4.01 0.05 -27.82
C PHE A 67 5.21 0.31 -26.92
N THR A 68 5.91 1.42 -27.14
CA THR A 68 7.06 1.85 -26.35
C THR A 68 6.73 3.20 -25.75
N ILE A 69 6.81 3.29 -24.42
CA ILE A 69 6.64 4.53 -23.67
C ILE A 69 7.67 4.56 -22.54
N ALA A 70 8.11 5.75 -22.17
CA ALA A 70 8.99 5.94 -21.02
C ALA A 70 8.32 5.43 -19.73
N GLN A 71 9.04 4.64 -18.92
CA GLN A 71 8.46 4.05 -17.71
C GLN A 71 7.96 5.11 -16.71
N ALA A 72 8.56 6.30 -16.65
CA ALA A 72 8.09 7.39 -15.80
C ALA A 72 6.71 7.96 -16.20
N LEU A 73 6.20 7.62 -17.39
CA LEU A 73 4.89 8.02 -17.91
C LEU A 73 3.83 6.92 -17.75
N THR A 74 4.19 5.81 -17.11
CA THR A 74 3.29 4.71 -16.77
C THR A 74 3.14 4.61 -15.26
N ILE A 75 1.98 4.15 -14.80
CA ILE A 75 1.69 3.88 -13.40
C ILE A 75 2.66 2.81 -12.92
N ASN A 76 3.65 3.23 -12.13
CA ASN A 76 4.62 2.31 -11.58
C ASN A 76 3.98 1.51 -10.43
N ARG A 77 3.77 0.21 -10.66
CA ARG A 77 3.35 -0.70 -9.60
C ARG A 77 4.61 -1.22 -8.92
N PRO A 78 4.77 -1.01 -7.61
CA PRO A 78 5.96 -1.45 -6.90
C PRO A 78 6.08 -2.98 -6.97
N ARG A 79 7.29 -3.50 -6.82
CA ARG A 79 7.49 -4.95 -6.69
C ARG A 79 6.58 -5.53 -5.59
N ASP A 80 6.05 -6.72 -5.83
CA ASP A 80 5.12 -7.42 -4.94
C ASP A 80 3.77 -6.69 -4.72
N TYR A 81 3.41 -5.77 -5.61
CA TYR A 81 2.10 -5.09 -5.56
C TYR A 81 0.94 -6.06 -5.79
N ILE A 82 -0.06 -5.98 -4.92
CA ILE A 82 -1.33 -6.68 -5.08
C ILE A 82 -2.42 -5.63 -5.25
N ALA A 83 -3.11 -5.67 -6.39
CA ALA A 83 -4.21 -4.76 -6.67
C ALA A 83 -5.32 -4.90 -5.60
N PRO A 84 -5.88 -3.79 -5.08
CA PRO A 84 -6.95 -3.85 -4.08
C PRO A 84 -8.20 -4.62 -4.54
N SER A 85 -8.47 -4.65 -5.85
CA SER A 85 -9.56 -5.46 -6.42
C SER A 85 -9.37 -6.97 -6.24
N ARG A 86 -8.16 -7.43 -5.91
CA ARG A 86 -7.84 -8.83 -5.61
C ARG A 86 -7.82 -9.15 -4.11
N TRP A 87 -8.04 -8.16 -3.24
CA TRP A 87 -8.06 -8.40 -1.80
C TRP A 87 -9.30 -9.21 -1.43
N GLN A 88 -9.10 -10.28 -0.68
CA GLN A 88 -10.18 -11.11 -0.18
C GLN A 88 -10.66 -10.58 1.17
N THR A 89 -11.97 -10.54 1.34
CA THR A 89 -12.65 -9.99 2.52
C THR A 89 -12.91 -11.05 3.59
N GLY A 90 -12.56 -12.31 3.29
CA GLY A 90 -12.78 -13.46 4.14
C GLY A 90 -14.24 -13.93 4.17
N ASP A 91 -14.47 -15.03 4.89
CA ASP A 91 -15.79 -15.59 5.10
C ASP A 91 -16.45 -15.03 6.37
N VAL A 92 -17.77 -15.20 6.44
CA VAL A 92 -18.54 -14.85 7.64
C VAL A 92 -18.15 -15.78 8.79
N ALA A 93 -17.64 -15.21 9.87
CA ALA A 93 -17.17 -15.97 11.01
C ALA A 93 -17.48 -15.26 12.33
N ALA A 94 -17.86 -16.03 13.34
CA ALA A 94 -17.97 -15.57 14.72
C ALA A 94 -17.05 -16.41 15.60
N PHE A 95 -16.35 -15.77 16.53
CA PHE A 95 -15.39 -16.45 17.39
C PHE A 95 -15.37 -15.83 18.81
N ALA A 96 -14.99 -16.65 19.78
CA ALA A 96 -14.79 -16.27 21.16
C ALA A 96 -13.52 -16.94 21.69
N ASP A 97 -12.58 -16.13 22.15
CA ASP A 97 -11.37 -16.52 22.85
C ASP A 97 -11.53 -16.14 24.32
N TYR A 98 -11.27 -17.07 25.23
CA TYR A 98 -11.44 -16.86 26.66
C TYR A 98 -10.23 -17.42 27.42
N ASN A 99 -9.84 -16.69 28.47
CA ASN A 99 -8.79 -17.13 29.38
C ASN A 99 -9.31 -17.02 30.82
N ILE A 100 -9.33 -18.15 31.52
CA ILE A 100 -9.80 -18.23 32.90
C ILE A 100 -8.64 -18.69 33.78
N ASN A 101 -8.36 -17.92 34.82
CA ASN A 101 -7.39 -18.27 35.85
C ASN A 101 -8.09 -18.34 37.20
N HIS A 102 -7.74 -19.34 38.00
CA HIS A 102 -8.22 -19.47 39.37
C HIS A 102 -7.04 -19.77 40.29
N SER A 103 -6.86 -18.94 41.32
CA SER A 103 -5.87 -19.12 42.37
C SER A 103 -6.57 -19.26 43.72
N ARG A 104 -6.00 -20.09 44.59
CA ARG A 104 -6.45 -20.27 45.97
C ARG A 104 -5.26 -20.18 46.89
N TYR A 105 -5.40 -19.42 47.96
CA TYR A 105 -4.44 -19.31 49.04
C TYR A 105 -5.12 -19.75 50.35
N ALA A 106 -4.42 -20.56 51.13
CA ALA A 106 -4.88 -21.01 52.43
C ALA A 106 -3.70 -20.99 53.40
N ASN A 107 -3.84 -20.27 54.51
CA ASN A 107 -2.83 -20.20 55.57
C ASN A 107 -3.50 -19.99 56.93
N GLN A 108 -3.14 -20.83 57.91
CA GLN A 108 -3.55 -20.78 59.33
C GLN A 108 -4.89 -20.07 59.61
N GLY A 109 -5.99 -20.58 59.05
CA GLY A 109 -7.35 -20.09 59.30
C GLY A 109 -7.87 -19.01 58.34
N SER A 110 -7.00 -18.39 57.53
CA SER A 110 -7.40 -17.49 56.45
C SER A 110 -7.39 -18.23 55.10
N GLN A 111 -8.50 -18.12 54.38
CA GLN A 111 -8.64 -18.64 53.03
C GLN A 111 -9.05 -17.50 52.10
N SER A 112 -8.34 -17.39 50.98
CA SER A 112 -8.74 -16.53 49.88
C SER A 112 -8.68 -17.27 48.55
N SER A 113 -9.51 -16.86 47.61
CA SER A 113 -9.49 -17.34 46.24
C SER A 113 -9.77 -16.21 45.28
N GLN A 114 -9.10 -16.23 44.14
CA GLN A 114 -9.32 -15.26 43.08
C GLN A 114 -9.53 -15.98 41.76
N MET A 115 -10.59 -15.60 41.06
CA MET A 115 -10.88 -16.04 39.72
C MET A 115 -10.85 -14.82 38.80
N PHE A 116 -10.24 -14.98 37.62
CA PHE A 116 -10.18 -13.96 36.60
C PHE A 116 -10.59 -14.56 35.25
N LEU A 117 -11.51 -13.89 34.55
CA LEU A 117 -11.91 -14.19 33.18
C LEU A 117 -11.49 -13.01 32.29
N ASN A 118 -10.74 -13.30 31.24
CA ASN A 118 -10.55 -12.43 30.09
C ASN A 118 -11.34 -12.99 28.91
N LEU A 119 -12.08 -12.12 28.21
CA LEU A 119 -12.93 -12.51 27.10
C LEU A 119 -12.65 -11.61 25.89
N ARG A 120 -12.43 -12.24 24.74
CA ARG A 120 -12.24 -11.59 23.45
C ARG A 120 -13.19 -12.23 22.44
N THR A 121 -14.12 -11.45 21.92
CA THR A 121 -15.09 -11.94 20.93
C THR A 121 -15.02 -11.12 19.67
N GLY A 122 -15.40 -11.74 18.56
CA GLY A 122 -15.43 -11.05 17.29
C GLY A 122 -16.38 -11.69 16.30
N VAL A 123 -16.84 -10.85 15.38
CA VAL A 123 -17.62 -11.26 14.22
C VAL A 123 -17.02 -10.60 12.98
N ASN A 124 -16.82 -11.36 11.93
CA ASN A 124 -16.41 -10.89 10.61
C ASN A 124 -17.58 -11.08 9.64
N LEU A 125 -17.93 -10.04 8.90
CA LEU A 125 -18.97 -10.05 7.88
C LEU A 125 -18.52 -9.18 6.70
N GLY A 126 -17.99 -9.81 5.65
CA GLY A 126 -17.29 -9.08 4.59
C GLY A 126 -16.15 -8.24 5.18
N ASN A 127 -16.03 -6.98 4.76
CA ASN A 127 -14.99 -6.06 5.26
C ASN A 127 -15.28 -5.49 6.65
N TRP A 128 -16.34 -5.92 7.33
CA TRP A 128 -16.67 -5.45 8.66
C TRP A 128 -16.19 -6.44 9.72
N ALA A 129 -15.42 -5.92 10.67
CA ALA A 129 -14.92 -6.66 11.80
C ALA A 129 -15.44 -6.02 13.10
N PHE A 130 -16.39 -6.68 13.76
CA PHE A 130 -16.77 -6.35 15.13
C PHE A 130 -15.80 -7.02 16.10
N ARG A 131 -15.35 -6.28 17.11
CA ARG A 131 -14.48 -6.78 18.18
C ARG A 131 -14.97 -6.29 19.53
N HIS A 132 -14.91 -7.17 20.52
CA HIS A 132 -15.23 -6.84 21.91
C HIS A 132 -14.22 -7.50 22.84
N PHE A 133 -13.70 -6.70 23.77
CA PHE A 133 -12.71 -7.12 24.75
C PHE A 133 -13.18 -6.72 26.14
N GLY A 134 -13.15 -7.65 27.08
CA GLY A 134 -13.46 -7.34 28.46
C GLY A 134 -12.99 -8.39 29.44
N SER A 135 -13.25 -8.14 30.71
CA SER A 135 -12.83 -9.02 31.79
C SER A 135 -13.77 -8.98 32.97
N LYS A 136 -13.63 -9.97 33.84
CA LYS A 136 -14.28 -10.00 35.14
C LYS A 136 -13.37 -10.67 36.15
N SER A 137 -13.35 -10.14 37.37
CA SER A 137 -12.66 -10.77 38.49
C SER A 137 -13.61 -11.03 39.64
N TRP A 138 -13.43 -12.18 40.26
CA TRP A 138 -14.10 -12.55 41.50
C TRP A 138 -13.00 -12.80 42.52
N SER A 139 -13.10 -12.19 43.69
CA SER A 139 -12.24 -12.53 44.82
C SER A 139 -13.09 -12.90 46.01
N GLN A 140 -12.64 -13.88 46.76
CA GLN A 140 -13.23 -14.28 48.02
C GLN A 140 -12.13 -14.25 49.06
N SER A 141 -12.41 -13.68 50.22
CA SER A 141 -11.49 -13.62 51.36
C SER A 141 -12.30 -13.81 52.63
N GLU A 142 -11.94 -14.80 53.44
CA GLU A 142 -12.54 -15.03 54.78
C GLU A 142 -14.08 -15.12 54.75
N GLY A 143 -14.61 -15.80 53.72
CA GLY A 143 -16.06 -15.96 53.53
C GLY A 143 -16.77 -14.76 52.89
N GLN A 144 -16.11 -13.60 52.77
CA GLN A 144 -16.63 -12.43 52.05
C GLN A 144 -16.32 -12.52 50.56
N SER A 145 -17.30 -12.19 49.71
CA SER A 145 -17.15 -12.20 48.25
C SER A 145 -17.11 -10.77 47.71
N TYR A 146 -16.06 -10.46 46.96
CA TYR A 146 -15.87 -9.21 46.24
C TYR A 146 -15.89 -9.49 44.74
N ASN A 147 -16.93 -9.00 44.08
CA ASN A 147 -17.09 -9.17 42.65
C ASN A 147 -16.86 -7.84 41.95
N THR A 148 -15.93 -7.82 40.99
CA THR A 148 -15.87 -6.70 40.07
C THR A 148 -16.96 -6.84 39.01
N PRO A 149 -17.65 -5.74 38.63
CA PRO A 149 -18.53 -5.77 37.48
C PRO A 149 -17.72 -6.13 36.24
N TYR A 150 -18.37 -6.67 35.21
CA TYR A 150 -17.70 -6.90 33.93
C TYR A 150 -17.18 -5.58 33.38
N GLN A 151 -15.88 -5.52 33.11
CA GLN A 151 -15.20 -4.34 32.60
C GLN A 151 -14.93 -4.54 31.12
N THR A 152 -15.53 -3.68 30.30
CA THR A 152 -15.25 -3.59 28.87
C THR A 152 -14.03 -2.70 28.67
N TYR A 153 -13.06 -3.20 27.90
CA TYR A 153 -11.87 -2.45 27.49
C TYR A 153 -12.09 -1.77 26.15
N GLU A 154 -12.59 -2.54 25.18
CA GLU A 154 -12.79 -2.10 23.81
C GLU A 154 -14.05 -2.75 23.26
N THR A 155 -14.78 -2.00 22.45
CA THR A 155 -15.95 -2.49 21.71
C THR A 155 -16.09 -1.61 20.49
N TYR A 156 -15.68 -2.14 19.35
CA TYR A 156 -15.65 -1.36 18.14
C TYR A 156 -15.99 -2.22 16.92
N VAL A 157 -16.37 -1.52 15.87
CA VAL A 157 -16.48 -2.05 14.53
C VAL A 157 -15.40 -1.38 13.71
N GLN A 158 -14.65 -2.17 12.95
CA GLN A 158 -13.62 -1.65 12.05
C GLN A 158 -13.86 -2.14 10.62
N ARG A 159 -13.38 -1.34 9.66
CA ARG A 159 -13.42 -1.67 8.23
C ARG A 159 -12.23 -1.07 7.50
N ASP A 160 -11.62 -1.85 6.61
CA ASP A 160 -10.59 -1.41 5.68
C ASP A 160 -11.18 -0.60 4.51
N PHE A 161 -10.44 0.43 4.08
CA PHE A 161 -10.75 1.25 2.93
C PHE A 161 -9.53 1.38 2.02
N ALA A 162 -9.53 0.61 0.93
CA ALA A 162 -8.45 0.59 -0.05
C ALA A 162 -8.08 1.97 -0.65
N PRO A 163 -9.02 2.88 -0.98
CA PRO A 163 -8.67 4.17 -1.60
C PRO A 163 -7.79 5.06 -0.71
N ILE A 164 -7.95 4.95 0.61
CA ILE A 164 -7.13 5.69 1.60
C ILE A 164 -6.02 4.83 2.20
N ARG A 165 -5.89 3.57 1.77
CA ARG A 165 -4.97 2.56 2.34
C ARG A 165 -5.00 2.58 3.88
N GLY A 166 -6.20 2.57 4.42
CA GLY A 166 -6.43 2.85 5.83
C GLY A 166 -7.58 2.06 6.44
N LEU A 167 -7.65 2.11 7.75
CA LEU A 167 -8.66 1.50 8.58
C LEU A 167 -9.57 2.59 9.16
N VAL A 168 -10.87 2.33 9.18
CA VAL A 168 -11.84 3.14 9.89
C VAL A 168 -12.36 2.33 11.08
N THR A 169 -12.23 2.88 12.27
CA THR A 169 -12.66 2.26 13.53
C THR A 169 -13.72 3.12 14.19
N LEU A 170 -14.85 2.53 14.58
CA LEU A 170 -15.96 3.19 15.26
C LEU A 170 -16.29 2.45 16.56
N GLY A 171 -16.28 3.15 17.69
CA GLY A 171 -16.65 2.59 18.99
C GLY A 171 -15.71 3.01 20.11
N ASP A 172 -15.53 2.11 21.08
CA ASP A 172 -14.53 2.22 22.15
C ASP A 172 -13.23 1.55 21.73
N PHE A 173 -12.15 2.33 21.63
CA PHE A 173 -10.83 1.85 21.21
C PHE A 173 -9.71 2.64 21.88
N TYR A 174 -8.49 2.12 21.85
CA TYR A 174 -7.28 2.85 22.24
C TYR A 174 -6.59 3.48 21.03
N THR A 175 -6.08 4.71 21.19
CA THR A 175 -5.30 5.38 20.15
C THR A 175 -3.91 4.75 19.99
N SER A 176 -3.40 4.75 18.76
CA SER A 176 -2.04 4.28 18.48
C SER A 176 -1.02 5.26 19.08
N GLY A 177 -0.17 4.78 19.99
CA GLY A 177 0.79 5.61 20.71
C GLY A 177 2.02 6.08 19.89
N GLN A 178 1.91 6.27 18.58
CA GLN A 178 3.07 6.49 17.71
C GLN A 178 3.70 7.89 17.83
N VAL A 179 2.91 8.89 18.23
CA VAL A 179 3.37 10.29 18.38
C VAL A 179 3.09 10.84 19.78
N VAL A 180 1.99 10.41 20.38
CA VAL A 180 1.55 10.76 21.74
C VAL A 180 1.22 9.48 22.49
N GLU A 181 1.19 9.51 23.82
CA GLU A 181 0.78 8.36 24.63
C GLU A 181 -0.62 7.88 24.21
N GLY A 182 -0.81 6.56 24.16
CA GLY A 182 -2.10 5.96 23.80
C GLY A 182 -3.14 6.16 24.91
N PHE A 183 -4.34 6.60 24.55
CA PHE A 183 -5.45 6.78 25.48
C PHE A 183 -6.72 6.15 24.92
N ALA A 184 -7.59 5.68 25.81
CA ALA A 184 -8.88 5.16 25.38
C ALA A 184 -9.83 6.31 25.01
N LEU A 185 -10.62 6.07 23.98
CA LEU A 185 -11.57 7.02 23.42
C LEU A 185 -12.84 6.31 22.97
N ARG A 186 -13.92 7.09 22.83
CA ARG A 186 -15.13 6.68 22.14
C ARG A 186 -15.43 7.61 20.97
N GLY A 187 -15.28 7.10 19.76
CA GLY A 187 -15.45 7.93 18.58
C GLY A 187 -15.24 7.18 17.27
N ILE A 188 -14.73 7.92 16.30
CA ILE A 188 -14.30 7.45 14.98
C ILE A 188 -12.81 7.73 14.86
N ASP A 189 -12.03 6.73 14.47
CA ASP A 189 -10.63 6.85 14.04
C ASP A 189 -10.53 6.48 12.57
N ILE A 190 -9.86 7.33 11.79
CA ILE A 190 -9.50 7.07 10.40
C ILE A 190 -7.98 7.13 10.33
N SER A 191 -7.35 5.98 10.15
CA SER A 191 -5.90 5.85 10.21
C SER A 191 -5.34 5.12 8.99
N SER A 192 -4.21 5.57 8.47
CA SER A 192 -3.46 4.85 7.43
C SER A 192 -2.86 3.57 8.00
N ASP A 193 -2.90 2.47 7.24
CA ASP A 193 -2.35 1.18 7.65
C ASP A 193 -1.21 0.75 6.72
N ASP A 194 0.02 0.75 7.24
CA ASP A 194 1.21 0.36 6.51
C ASP A 194 1.13 -1.09 6.00
N ARG A 195 0.34 -1.98 6.63
CA ARG A 195 0.16 -3.36 6.17
C ARG A 195 -0.56 -3.45 4.82
N MET A 196 -1.20 -2.37 4.38
CA MET A 196 -1.81 -2.25 3.05
C MET A 196 -0.80 -1.80 1.97
N LEU A 197 0.44 -1.47 2.35
CA LEU A 197 1.52 -1.17 1.42
C LEU A 197 2.25 -2.44 0.99
N SER A 198 2.83 -2.41 -0.21
CA SER A 198 3.77 -3.46 -0.61
C SER A 198 5.01 -3.42 0.30
N PRO A 199 5.66 -4.58 0.58
CA PRO A 199 6.91 -4.63 1.33
C PRO A 199 8.02 -3.70 0.80
N SER A 200 8.10 -3.50 -0.52
CA SER A 200 9.07 -2.56 -1.13
C SER A 200 8.75 -1.09 -0.85
N GLN A 201 7.51 -0.80 -0.45
CA GLN A 201 7.09 0.54 -0.06
C GLN A 201 7.31 0.82 1.43
N LEU A 202 7.50 -0.23 2.26
CA LEU A 202 7.74 -0.09 3.69
C LEU A 202 9.13 0.46 3.98
N GLY A 203 9.19 1.32 5.01
CA GLY A 203 10.43 1.97 5.42
C GLY A 203 10.91 3.02 4.41
N PHE A 204 12.17 3.42 4.59
CA PHE A 204 12.77 4.47 3.79
C PHE A 204 13.75 3.88 2.77
N ALA A 205 13.56 4.24 1.50
CA ALA A 205 14.53 4.02 0.44
C ALA A 205 14.49 5.23 -0.51
N PRO A 206 15.64 5.66 -1.04
CA PRO A 206 15.72 6.81 -1.94
C PRO A 206 15.10 6.48 -3.30
N ARG A 207 14.49 7.49 -3.94
CA ARG A 207 13.98 7.41 -5.30
C ARG A 207 15.11 7.66 -6.29
N VAL A 208 15.37 6.70 -7.18
CA VAL A 208 16.36 6.83 -8.26
C VAL A 208 15.64 7.25 -9.53
N GLN A 209 16.05 8.38 -10.10
CA GLN A 209 15.48 8.90 -11.35
C GLN A 209 16.60 9.14 -12.37
N GLY A 210 16.29 8.90 -13.64
CA GLY A 210 17.26 9.06 -14.72
C GLY A 210 16.58 9.09 -16.09
N ILE A 211 17.40 9.21 -17.13
CA ILE A 211 16.96 9.16 -18.53
C ILE A 211 17.80 8.13 -19.24
N ALA A 212 17.14 7.19 -19.91
CA ALA A 212 17.78 6.19 -20.76
C ALA A 212 17.60 6.58 -22.23
N ASN A 213 18.68 6.67 -23.00
CA ASN A 213 18.59 7.03 -24.43
C ASN A 213 18.09 5.87 -25.31
N SER A 214 18.07 4.65 -24.77
CA SER A 214 17.66 3.41 -25.43
C SER A 214 17.16 2.43 -24.37
N ASN A 215 16.69 1.25 -24.78
CA ASN A 215 16.51 0.14 -23.85
C ASN A 215 17.81 -0.07 -23.05
N ALA A 216 17.71 -0.10 -21.74
CA ALA A 216 18.85 -0.19 -20.84
C ALA A 216 18.53 -1.08 -19.64
N VAL A 217 19.57 -1.70 -19.10
CA VAL A 217 19.57 -2.35 -17.79
C VAL A 217 20.02 -1.32 -16.77
N VAL A 218 19.22 -1.09 -15.74
CA VAL A 218 19.59 -0.25 -14.60
C VAL A 218 19.89 -1.17 -13.42
N SER A 219 21.14 -1.13 -12.94
CA SER A 219 21.62 -1.87 -11.78
C SER A 219 21.93 -0.91 -10.65
N ILE A 220 21.43 -1.20 -9.45
CA ILE A 220 21.66 -0.39 -8.25
C ILE A 220 22.47 -1.22 -7.27
N TYR A 221 23.60 -0.68 -6.87
CA TYR A 221 24.54 -1.29 -5.96
C TYR A 221 24.54 -0.60 -4.61
N GLN A 222 24.68 -1.38 -3.55
CA GLN A 222 24.94 -0.90 -2.20
C GLN A 222 26.09 -1.73 -1.60
N ASN A 223 27.13 -1.06 -1.12
CA ASN A 223 28.34 -1.71 -0.60
C ASN A 223 28.94 -2.76 -1.57
N GLY A 224 28.96 -2.44 -2.87
CA GLY A 224 29.49 -3.31 -3.93
C GLY A 224 28.57 -4.46 -4.38
N ASN A 225 27.42 -4.68 -3.72
CA ASN A 225 26.48 -5.73 -4.09
C ASN A 225 25.30 -5.15 -4.86
N ILE A 226 24.84 -5.84 -5.92
CA ILE A 226 23.60 -5.49 -6.63
C ILE A 226 22.42 -5.74 -5.69
N ILE A 227 21.69 -4.69 -5.35
CA ILE A 227 20.46 -4.78 -4.54
C ILE A 227 19.21 -4.71 -5.40
N TYR A 228 19.31 -4.18 -6.62
CA TYR A 228 18.19 -4.06 -7.54
C TYR A 228 18.69 -4.02 -8.99
N GLN A 229 17.96 -4.67 -9.89
CA GLN A 229 18.24 -4.63 -11.32
C GLN A 229 16.93 -4.73 -12.10
N THR A 230 16.74 -3.84 -13.09
CA THR A 230 15.56 -3.85 -13.96
C THR A 230 15.88 -3.37 -15.37
N ASN A 231 15.01 -3.69 -16.33
CA ASN A 231 15.06 -3.14 -17.68
C ASN A 231 14.18 -1.89 -17.74
N VAL A 232 14.67 -0.83 -18.38
CA VAL A 232 13.91 0.39 -18.65
C VAL A 232 13.83 0.64 -20.15
N THR A 233 12.70 1.19 -20.59
CA THR A 233 12.47 1.67 -21.95
C THR A 233 13.20 3.00 -22.20
N PRO A 234 13.35 3.45 -23.46
CA PRO A 234 13.95 4.74 -23.75
C PRO A 234 13.07 5.87 -23.18
N GLY A 235 13.71 6.89 -22.62
CA GLY A 235 13.07 8.03 -21.98
C GLY A 235 13.35 8.11 -20.47
N PRO A 236 12.64 8.99 -19.75
CA PRO A 236 12.75 9.10 -18.31
C PRO A 236 12.26 7.83 -17.60
N PHE A 237 12.95 7.44 -16.54
CA PHE A 237 12.57 6.34 -15.66
C PHE A 237 12.71 6.73 -14.20
N VAL A 238 11.96 6.03 -13.36
CA VAL A 238 11.89 6.22 -11.91
C VAL A 238 11.83 4.86 -11.24
N ILE A 239 12.73 4.65 -10.29
CA ILE A 239 12.76 3.48 -9.41
C ILE A 239 12.50 3.98 -7.98
N ASP A 240 11.35 3.64 -7.44
CA ASP A 240 10.87 4.01 -6.10
C ASP A 240 10.43 2.82 -5.23
N ASP A 241 10.73 1.60 -5.71
CA ASP A 241 10.40 0.31 -5.09
C ASP A 241 11.63 -0.43 -4.56
N LEU A 242 12.68 0.32 -4.18
CA LEU A 242 13.83 -0.24 -3.45
C LEU A 242 13.40 -0.65 -2.04
N TYR A 243 13.81 -1.84 -1.60
CA TYR A 243 13.63 -2.24 -0.21
C TYR A 243 14.44 -1.33 0.72
N SER A 244 13.84 -0.97 1.85
CA SER A 244 14.53 -0.27 2.94
C SER A 244 15.54 -1.21 3.60
N SER A 245 16.83 -1.08 3.26
CA SER A 245 17.90 -1.93 3.81
C SER A 245 18.34 -1.55 5.23
N GLY A 246 17.78 -0.46 5.81
CA GLY A 246 18.16 0.07 7.13
C GLY A 246 19.60 0.58 7.20
N TYR A 247 20.34 0.50 6.10
CA TYR A 247 21.75 0.86 5.99
C TYR A 247 21.88 2.24 5.35
N ASN A 248 22.56 3.16 6.04
CA ASN A 248 22.80 4.54 5.59
C ASN A 248 24.02 4.64 4.66
N GLY A 249 24.16 3.71 3.72
CA GLY A 249 25.25 3.69 2.74
C GLY A 249 24.84 4.36 1.42
N ASP A 250 25.80 4.93 0.71
CA ASP A 250 25.58 5.49 -0.62
C ASP A 250 25.12 4.40 -1.60
N LEU A 251 24.20 4.76 -2.50
CA LEU A 251 23.79 3.90 -3.61
C LEU A 251 24.55 4.28 -4.86
N THR A 252 25.14 3.28 -5.53
CA THR A 252 25.75 3.45 -6.84
C THR A 252 24.79 2.93 -7.91
N VAL A 253 24.37 3.80 -8.82
CA VAL A 253 23.47 3.43 -9.93
C VAL A 253 24.29 3.27 -11.20
N GLU A 254 24.15 2.15 -11.88
CA GLU A 254 24.75 1.83 -13.16
C GLU A 254 23.67 1.69 -14.24
N ILE A 255 23.85 2.36 -15.37
CA ILE A 255 22.92 2.27 -16.51
C ILE A 255 23.69 1.72 -17.70
N VAL A 256 23.30 0.53 -18.17
CA VAL A 256 23.93 -0.18 -19.28
C VAL A 256 22.96 -0.29 -20.46
N PRO A 257 23.20 0.42 -21.58
CA PRO A 257 22.40 0.27 -22.79
C PRO A 257 22.44 -1.16 -23.36
N GLN A 258 21.31 -1.69 -23.83
CA GLN A 258 21.25 -3.04 -24.45
C GLN A 258 22.09 -3.16 -25.73
N LYS A 259 22.35 -2.04 -26.42
CA LYS A 259 23.33 -1.98 -27.50
C LYS A 259 24.58 -1.29 -26.96
N PRO A 260 25.68 -2.02 -26.72
CA PRO A 260 26.90 -1.41 -26.20
C PRO A 260 27.49 -0.49 -27.28
N SER A 261 27.35 0.82 -27.11
CA SER A 261 28.39 1.74 -27.58
C SER A 261 29.45 1.80 -26.47
N THR A 262 30.72 1.75 -26.88
CA THR A 262 31.81 1.12 -26.15
C THR A 262 32.15 1.67 -24.75
N ARG A 263 31.51 2.74 -24.24
CA ARG A 263 31.84 3.38 -22.94
C ARG A 263 30.71 4.21 -22.30
N ASN A 264 29.45 3.80 -22.36
CA ASN A 264 28.36 4.58 -21.73
C ASN A 264 27.84 3.94 -20.44
N VAL A 265 28.74 3.70 -19.48
CA VAL A 265 28.35 3.36 -18.10
C VAL A 265 28.26 4.67 -17.32
N ARG A 266 27.05 5.05 -16.90
CA ARG A 266 26.86 6.20 -16.00
C ARG A 266 26.76 5.68 -14.57
N LEU A 267 27.67 6.15 -13.71
CA LEU A 267 27.66 5.91 -12.27
C LEU A 267 27.14 7.15 -11.55
N ILE A 268 26.09 7.00 -10.76
CA ILE A 268 25.52 8.09 -9.95
C ILE A 268 25.50 7.66 -8.49
N GLN A 269 26.06 8.49 -7.61
CA GLN A 269 25.91 8.34 -6.16
C GLN A 269 24.65 9.07 -5.71
N VAL A 270 23.72 8.34 -5.09
CA VAL A 270 22.47 8.92 -4.57
C VAL A 270 22.53 8.94 -3.05
N LYS A 271 22.52 10.15 -2.48
CA LYS A 271 22.35 10.31 -1.02
C LYS A 271 20.92 10.03 -0.61
N GLN A 272 20.77 9.29 0.47
CA GLN A 272 19.50 8.99 1.10
C GLN A 272 18.87 10.27 1.68
N LEU A 273 17.87 10.82 0.99
CA LEU A 273 17.02 11.90 1.49
C LEU A 273 15.55 11.47 1.36
N THR A 274 14.75 11.90 2.33
CA THR A 274 13.34 11.58 2.64
C THR A 274 12.47 11.05 1.48
N LYS A 275 11.71 9.99 1.76
CA LYS A 275 10.87 9.32 0.74
C LYS A 275 9.67 10.21 0.48
N ALA A 276 9.59 10.76 -0.73
CA ALA A 276 8.42 11.49 -1.19
C ALA A 276 7.26 10.52 -1.47
N GLY A 277 6.04 10.88 -1.07
CA GLY A 277 4.81 10.29 -1.62
C GLY A 277 3.95 9.42 -0.69
N ILE A 278 4.47 8.93 0.45
CA ILE A 278 3.66 8.17 1.41
C ILE A 278 3.34 9.06 2.61
N GLN A 279 2.10 9.52 2.69
CA GLN A 279 1.59 10.27 3.83
C GLN A 279 0.95 9.30 4.82
N ARG A 280 1.47 9.27 6.05
CA ARG A 280 0.80 8.62 7.18
C ARG A 280 -0.11 9.65 7.84
N GLY A 281 -1.37 9.27 8.02
CA GLY A 281 -2.40 10.15 8.56
C GLY A 281 -3.22 9.43 9.60
N ASN A 282 -3.60 10.15 10.64
CA ASN A 282 -4.60 9.72 11.61
C ASN A 282 -5.52 10.91 11.91
N VAL A 283 -6.83 10.71 11.78
CA VAL A 283 -7.86 11.67 12.13
C VAL A 283 -8.85 11.02 13.08
N ILE A 284 -9.02 11.60 14.28
CA ILE A 284 -9.93 11.11 15.31
C ILE A 284 -11.02 12.14 15.58
N ALA A 285 -12.27 11.70 15.51
CA ALA A 285 -13.43 12.45 15.97
C ALA A 285 -14.04 11.73 17.18
N THR A 286 -14.00 12.36 18.35
CA THR A 286 -14.49 11.76 19.60
C THR A 286 -15.64 12.58 20.19
N SER A 287 -16.58 11.88 20.81
CA SER A 287 -17.48 12.53 21.76
C SER A 287 -16.77 12.64 23.12
N LYS A 288 -17.02 13.71 23.87
CA LYS A 288 -16.43 13.91 25.21
C LYS A 288 -17.09 12.96 26.19
N LYS A 289 -16.64 11.70 26.25
CA LYS A 289 -17.01 10.78 27.33
C LYS A 289 -15.77 10.56 28.18
N ALA A 290 -15.76 11.21 29.35
CA ALA A 290 -14.78 10.91 30.38
C ALA A 290 -14.85 9.42 30.67
N LEU A 291 -13.79 8.68 30.31
CA LEU A 291 -13.57 7.36 30.88
C LEU A 291 -13.56 7.52 32.40
N PRO A 292 -14.14 6.58 33.16
CA PRO A 292 -14.16 6.69 34.61
C PRO A 292 -12.71 6.89 35.08
N LYS A 293 -12.48 8.00 35.78
CA LYS A 293 -11.23 8.25 36.52
C LYS A 293 -10.89 6.96 37.25
N LYS A 294 -9.68 6.43 37.05
CA LYS A 294 -9.09 5.50 38.01
C LYS A 294 -9.26 6.14 39.38
N ARG A 295 -9.92 5.43 40.30
CA ARG A 295 -9.92 5.78 41.72
C ARG A 295 -8.49 5.73 42.23
#